data_AF-A0A4U9ILA8-F1
#
_entry.id   AF-A0A4U9ILA8-F1
#
_cell.length_a   1.000
_cell.length_b   1.000
_cell.length_c   1.000
_cell.angle_alpha   90.00
_cell.angle_beta   90.00
_cell.angle_gamma   90.00
#
_symmetry.space_group_name_H-M   'P 1'
#
loop_
_entity.id
_entity.type
_entity.pdbx_description
1 polymer ?
#
loop_
_entity_poly.entity_id
_entity_poly.type
_entity_poly.pdbx_seq_one_letter_code
_entity_poly.pdbx_strand_id
1 'polypeptide(L)'
;MSRFRHAVKDRDQHIQTLRIACAVLAFFLLFTCAGWMLAPSKLTVHNPPDLRTGSTRPWWEVPPPTVYSFAFYIFQQLNAWPKNGEVDYSAKINALSPYLTPSCQDFLKADAKKRGDAGSSPTACEWCMKCPVAVTSHRA
;
A
#
# COMPACT_ATOMS: atom_id res chain seq x y z
N MET A 1 -4.98 34.44 70.58
CA MET A 1 -5.08 33.15 69.83
C MET A 1 -5.31 33.32 68.31
N SER A 2 -5.57 34.51 67.77
CA SER A 2 -5.80 34.72 66.32
C SER A 2 -4.56 34.52 65.44
N ARG A 3 -3.36 34.90 65.91
CA ARG A 3 -2.11 34.83 65.13
C ARG A 3 -1.75 33.41 64.66
N PHE A 4 -1.93 32.40 65.53
CA PHE A 4 -1.71 31.00 65.17
C PHE A 4 -2.74 30.49 64.15
N ARG A 5 -3.99 30.96 64.26
CA ARG A 5 -5.06 30.61 63.32
C ARG A 5 -4.81 31.19 61.92
N HIS A 6 -4.29 32.42 61.85
CA HIS A 6 -3.91 33.04 60.58
C HIS A 6 -2.71 32.34 59.93
N ALA A 7 -1.70 31.95 60.70
CA ALA A 7 -0.54 31.21 60.18
C ALA A 7 -0.93 29.83 59.62
N VAL A 8 -1.86 29.12 60.26
CA VAL A 8 -2.40 27.85 59.73
C VAL A 8 -3.18 28.09 58.44
N LYS A 9 -4.05 29.10 58.42
CA LYS A 9 -4.87 29.44 57.24
C LYS A 9 -4.03 29.84 56.03
N ASP A 10 -2.95 30.59 56.23
CA ASP A 10 -2.02 30.99 55.17
C ASP A 10 -1.33 29.78 54.53
N ARG A 11 -0.89 28.81 55.35
CA ARG A 11 -0.33 27.55 54.86
C ARG A 11 -1.36 26.68 54.13
N ASP A 12 -2.57 26.57 54.66
CA ASP A 12 -3.65 25.81 54.01
C ASP A 12 -4.00 26.41 52.65
N GLN A 13 -4.04 27.74 52.56
CA GLN A 13 -4.31 28.45 51.32
C GLN A 13 -3.17 28.25 50.31
N HIS A 14 -1.92 28.25 50.75
CA HIS A 14 -0.77 27.93 49.91
C HIS A 14 -0.79 26.46 49.43
N ILE A 15 -1.17 25.51 50.29
CA ILE A 15 -1.32 24.10 49.88
C ILE A 15 -2.47 23.96 48.87
N GLN A 16 -3.57 24.71 49.06
CA GLN A 16 -4.71 24.71 48.15
C GLN A 16 -4.34 25.27 46.78
N THR A 17 -3.60 26.37 46.70
CA THR A 17 -3.16 26.94 45.41
C THR A 17 -2.23 25.98 44.66
N LEU A 18 -1.30 25.30 45.35
CA LEU A 18 -0.45 24.28 44.73
C LEU A 18 -1.26 23.09 44.20
N ARG A 19 -2.26 22.61 44.95
CA ARG A 19 -3.13 21.51 44.48
C ARG A 19 -3.92 21.89 43.24
N ILE A 20 -4.45 23.12 43.19
CA ILE A 20 -5.15 23.65 42.02
C ILE A 20 -4.19 23.73 40.83
N ALA A 21 -2.98 24.26 41.03
CA ALA A 21 -1.98 24.35 39.97
C ALA A 21 -1.59 22.96 39.42
N CYS A 22 -1.38 21.98 40.28
CA CYS A 22 -1.12 20.59 39.87
C CYS A 22 -2.30 19.99 39.09
N ALA A 23 -3.55 20.22 39.51
CA ALA A 23 -4.73 19.72 38.81
C ALA A 23 -4.86 20.34 37.40
N VAL A 24 -4.60 21.63 37.26
CA VAL A 24 -4.60 22.33 35.96
C VAL A 24 -3.52 21.77 35.04
N LEU A 25 -2.30 21.57 35.55
CA LEU A 25 -1.21 20.95 34.77
C LEU A 25 -1.55 19.52 34.34
N ALA A 26 -2.11 18.71 35.24
CA ALA A 26 -2.55 17.36 34.93
C ALA A 26 -3.63 17.35 33.82
N PHE A 27 -4.58 18.29 33.86
CA PHE A 27 -5.59 18.44 32.82
C PHE A 27 -4.98 18.72 31.45
N PHE A 28 -4.07 19.70 31.34
CA PHE A 28 -3.41 20.01 30.06
C PHE A 28 -2.56 18.85 29.54
N LEU A 29 -1.91 18.11 30.45
CA LEU A 29 -1.11 16.94 30.10
C LEU A 29 -2.00 15.83 29.53
N LEU A 30 -3.12 15.52 30.18
CA LEU A 30 -4.10 14.54 29.68
C LEU A 30 -4.70 14.96 28.34
N PHE A 31 -5.06 16.23 28.19
CA PHE A 31 -5.60 16.77 26.94
C PHE A 31 -4.60 16.60 25.78
N THR A 32 -3.32 16.92 26.03
CA THR A 32 -2.26 16.78 25.02
C THR A 32 -1.99 15.31 24.70
N CYS A 33 -1.92 14.43 25.70
CA CYS A 33 -1.77 13.00 25.49
C CYS A 33 -2.94 12.41 24.69
N ALA A 34 -4.18 12.80 24.98
CA ALA A 34 -5.34 12.36 24.22
C ALA A 34 -5.27 12.85 22.77
N GLY A 35 -4.94 14.13 22.55
CA GLY A 35 -4.72 14.67 21.21
C GLY A 35 -3.64 13.92 20.45
N TRP A 36 -2.53 13.57 21.10
CA TRP A 36 -1.43 12.79 20.53
C TRP A 36 -1.85 11.36 20.17
N MET A 37 -2.63 10.70 21.02
CA MET A 37 -3.15 9.35 20.75
C MET A 37 -4.17 9.32 19.62
N LEU A 38 -4.94 10.39 19.41
CA LEU A 38 -5.96 10.48 18.35
C LEU A 38 -5.40 10.99 17.01
N ALA A 39 -4.32 11.77 17.02
CA ALA A 39 -3.66 12.30 15.81
C ALA A 39 -3.36 11.27 14.70
N PRO A 40 -2.90 10.03 14.98
CA PRO A 40 -2.56 9.07 13.91
C PRO A 40 -3.78 8.51 13.16
N SER A 41 -5.01 8.69 13.65
CA SER A 41 -6.22 8.09 13.05
C SER A 41 -6.61 8.70 11.69
N LYS A 42 -6.08 9.88 11.34
CA LYS A 42 -6.35 10.58 10.06
C LYS A 42 -5.08 10.96 9.30
N LEU A 43 -3.97 10.24 9.53
CA LEU A 43 -2.72 10.51 8.83
C LEU A 43 -2.67 9.67 7.53
N THR A 44 -3.08 10.25 6.41
CA THR A 44 -2.79 9.70 5.08
C THR A 44 -1.32 9.94 4.76
N VAL A 45 -0.47 8.99 5.15
CA VAL A 45 0.96 9.00 4.84
C VAL A 45 1.16 8.54 3.39
N HIS A 46 1.33 9.49 2.47
CA HIS A 46 1.95 9.19 1.19
C HIS A 46 3.43 8.95 1.41
N ASN A 47 3.79 7.69 1.68
CA ASN A 47 5.17 7.24 1.76
C ASN A 47 5.70 7.08 0.32
N PRO A 48 6.51 8.02 -0.22
CA PRO A 48 7.42 7.65 -1.28
C PRO A 48 8.34 6.55 -0.71
N PRO A 49 8.71 5.51 -1.46
CA PRO A 49 9.53 4.42 -0.95
C PRO A 49 10.79 4.96 -0.25
N ASP A 50 10.82 4.88 1.08
CA ASP A 50 11.95 5.35 1.89
C ASP A 50 13.16 4.45 1.64
N LEU A 51 14.20 5.03 1.06
CA LEU A 51 15.50 4.41 0.78
C LEU A 51 16.49 4.57 1.95
N ARG A 52 16.10 5.24 3.03
CA ARG A 52 17.02 5.66 4.10
C ARG A 52 16.83 4.91 5.42
N THR A 53 15.63 4.39 5.65
CA THR A 53 15.36 3.39 6.69
C THR A 53 14.67 2.23 5.98
N GLY A 54 15.48 1.25 5.58
CA GLY A 54 15.00 0.12 4.80
C GLY A 54 13.74 -0.45 5.43
N SER A 55 12.62 -0.32 4.72
CA SER A 55 11.34 -0.93 5.07
C SER A 55 11.63 -2.35 5.52
N THR A 56 11.56 -2.63 6.84
CA THR A 56 11.88 -3.94 7.39
C THR A 56 10.73 -4.87 7.02
N ARG A 57 10.76 -5.35 5.78
CA ARG A 57 9.92 -6.41 5.28
C ARG A 57 10.76 -7.66 5.18
N PRO A 58 10.18 -8.82 5.51
CA PRO A 58 10.82 -10.07 5.17
C PRO A 58 11.13 -10.09 3.67
N TRP A 59 12.36 -10.45 3.31
CA TRP A 59 12.83 -10.39 1.91
C TRP A 59 12.05 -11.33 0.97
N TRP A 60 11.35 -12.33 1.53
CA TRP A 60 10.50 -13.28 0.82
C TRP A 60 9.06 -12.78 0.58
N GLU A 61 8.67 -11.65 1.17
CA GLU A 61 7.32 -11.10 1.00
C GLU A 61 7.29 -10.11 -0.15
N VAL A 62 6.65 -10.51 -1.25
CA VAL A 62 6.45 -9.65 -2.42
C VAL A 62 5.36 -8.63 -2.10
N PRO A 63 5.63 -7.31 -2.15
CA PRO A 63 4.63 -6.29 -1.86
C PRO A 63 3.44 -6.36 -2.83
N PRO A 64 2.18 -6.38 -2.33
CA PRO A 64 1.00 -6.35 -3.20
C PRO A 64 0.97 -5.21 -4.23
N PRO A 65 1.42 -3.97 -3.91
CA PRO A 65 1.48 -2.90 -4.90
C PRO A 65 2.43 -3.21 -6.07
N THR A 66 3.54 -3.91 -5.81
CA THR A 66 4.51 -4.32 -6.83
C THR A 66 3.94 -5.41 -7.72
N VAL A 67 3.17 -6.36 -7.15
CA VAL A 67 2.46 -7.38 -7.94
C VAL A 67 1.45 -6.73 -8.88
N TYR A 68 0.68 -5.77 -8.36
CA TYR A 68 -0.32 -5.06 -9.16
C TYR A 68 0.33 -4.26 -10.30
N SER A 69 1.36 -3.46 -10.00
CA SER A 69 2.03 -2.66 -11.02
C SER A 69 2.70 -3.53 -12.08
N PHE A 70 3.37 -4.60 -11.68
CA PHE A 70 3.96 -5.57 -12.60
C PHE A 70 2.91 -6.19 -13.52
N ALA A 71 1.83 -6.76 -12.97
CA ALA A 71 0.77 -7.39 -13.75
C ALA A 71 0.14 -6.39 -14.74
N PHE A 72 -0.11 -5.16 -14.28
CA PHE A 72 -0.67 -4.09 -15.12
C PHE A 72 0.25 -3.72 -16.29
N TYR A 73 1.56 -3.55 -16.06
CA TYR A 73 2.50 -3.23 -17.13
C TYR A 73 2.65 -4.36 -18.15
N ILE A 74 2.71 -5.61 -17.70
CA ILE A 74 2.79 -6.77 -18.60
C ILE A 74 1.51 -6.87 -19.44
N PHE A 75 0.35 -6.65 -18.81
CA PHE A 75 -0.93 -6.65 -19.49
C PHE A 75 -1.02 -5.60 -20.60
N GLN A 76 -0.59 -4.36 -20.30
CA GLN A 76 -0.58 -3.28 -21.30
C GLN A 76 0.33 -3.60 -22.47
N GLN A 77 1.55 -4.09 -22.20
CA GLN A 77 2.50 -4.43 -23.25
C GLN A 77 2.01 -5.58 -24.12
N LEU A 78 1.34 -6.56 -23.51
CA LEU A 78 0.77 -7.70 -24.21
C LEU A 78 -0.35 -7.28 -25.17
N ASN A 79 -1.13 -6.26 -24.81
CA ASN A 79 -2.29 -5.76 -25.59
C ASN A 79 -1.95 -4.57 -26.52
N ALA A 80 -0.68 -4.19 -26.64
CA ALA A 80 -0.25 -3.10 -27.50
C ALA A 80 0.09 -3.59 -28.92
N TRP A 81 -0.91 -3.57 -29.82
CA TRP A 81 -0.79 -4.00 -31.24
C TRP A 81 -1.11 -2.86 -32.22
N PRO A 82 -0.17 -1.93 -32.46
CA PRO A 82 -0.46 -0.71 -33.20
C PRO A 82 -0.57 -0.89 -34.72
N LYS A 83 0.00 -1.95 -35.30
CA LYS A 83 0.06 -2.12 -36.77
C LYS A 83 -0.79 -3.29 -37.25
N ASN A 84 -0.58 -4.47 -36.69
CA ASN A 84 -1.33 -5.67 -37.07
C ASN A 84 -1.43 -6.61 -35.86
N GLY A 85 -2.64 -6.76 -35.33
CA GLY A 85 -2.91 -7.64 -34.18
C GLY A 85 -2.49 -9.10 -34.39
N GLU A 86 -2.53 -9.63 -35.61
CA GLU A 86 -2.16 -11.02 -35.89
C GLU A 86 -0.65 -11.27 -35.74
N VAL A 87 0.16 -10.32 -36.23
CA VAL A 87 1.62 -10.39 -36.19
C VAL A 87 2.17 -9.83 -34.88
N ASP A 88 1.67 -8.68 -34.44
CA ASP A 88 2.16 -7.98 -33.25
C ASP A 88 1.84 -8.79 -31.98
N TYR A 89 0.66 -9.42 -31.89
CA TYR A 89 0.28 -10.19 -30.69
C TYR A 89 1.17 -11.41 -30.48
N SER A 90 1.39 -12.21 -31.54
CA SER A 90 2.26 -13.39 -31.47
C SER A 90 3.71 -12.99 -31.14
N ALA A 91 4.21 -11.90 -31.72
CA ALA A 91 5.51 -11.33 -31.38
C ALA A 91 5.60 -10.89 -29.91
N LYS A 92 4.55 -10.24 -29.38
CA LYS A 92 4.49 -9.81 -27.96
C LYS A 92 4.45 -11.00 -27.01
N ILE A 93 3.67 -12.04 -27.30
CA ILE A 93 3.64 -13.28 -26.47
C ILE A 93 5.04 -13.89 -26.35
N ASN A 94 5.79 -13.95 -27.45
CA ASN A 94 7.14 -14.48 -27.45
C ASN A 94 8.11 -13.58 -26.66
N ALA A 95 8.05 -12.26 -26.87
CA ALA A 95 8.88 -11.30 -26.16
C ALA A 95 8.63 -11.27 -24.65
N LEU A 96 7.37 -11.45 -24.23
CA LEU A 96 6.97 -11.45 -22.82
C LEU A 96 7.03 -12.83 -22.16
N SER A 97 7.39 -13.88 -22.90
CA SER A 97 7.42 -15.26 -22.39
C SER A 97 8.17 -15.47 -21.06
N PRO A 98 9.26 -14.74 -20.71
CA PRO A 98 9.91 -14.87 -19.40
C PRO A 98 9.04 -14.40 -18.22
N TYR A 99 8.04 -13.56 -18.47
CA TYR A 99 7.14 -13.01 -17.45
C TYR A 99 5.81 -13.78 -17.34
N LEU A 100 5.60 -14.76 -18.22
CA LEU A 100 4.38 -15.55 -18.31
C LEU A 100 4.61 -16.93 -17.70
N THR A 101 3.62 -17.43 -16.97
CA THR A 101 3.62 -18.84 -16.60
C THR A 101 3.44 -19.70 -17.85
N PRO A 102 3.94 -20.96 -17.87
CA PRO A 102 3.74 -21.85 -19.02
C PRO A 102 2.26 -22.00 -19.40
N SER A 103 1.38 -22.14 -18.40
CA SER A 103 -0.08 -22.22 -18.62
C SER A 103 -0.65 -20.96 -19.27
N CYS A 104 -0.21 -19.77 -18.85
CA CYS A 104 -0.64 -18.53 -19.48
C CYS A 104 -0.08 -18.39 -20.90
N GLN A 105 1.16 -18.80 -21.14
CA GLN A 105 1.76 -18.77 -22.47
C GLN A 105 1.00 -19.67 -23.44
N ASP A 106 0.64 -20.88 -23.03
CA ASP A 106 -0.14 -21.82 -23.84
C ASP A 106 -1.53 -21.29 -24.14
N PHE A 107 -2.19 -20.70 -23.12
CA PHE A 107 -3.48 -20.04 -23.29
C PHE A 107 -3.41 -18.91 -24.34
N LEU A 108 -2.41 -18.04 -24.26
CA LEU A 108 -2.24 -16.92 -25.18
C LEU A 108 -1.90 -17.36 -26.61
N LYS A 109 -1.10 -18.42 -26.77
CA LYS A 109 -0.80 -19.00 -28.09
C LYS A 109 -2.04 -19.63 -28.73
N ALA A 110 -2.85 -20.33 -27.95
CA ALA A 110 -4.11 -20.90 -28.42
C ALA A 110 -5.11 -19.80 -28.81
N ASP A 111 -5.18 -18.71 -28.02
CA ASP A 111 -5.99 -17.54 -28.32
C ASP A 111 -5.52 -16.83 -29.60
N ALA A 112 -4.20 -16.64 -29.79
CA ALA A 112 -3.64 -16.08 -31.02
C ALA A 112 -4.00 -16.91 -32.26
N LYS A 113 -3.90 -18.24 -32.18
CA LYS A 113 -4.30 -19.15 -33.27
C LYS A 113 -5.79 -19.01 -33.59
N LYS A 114 -6.65 -19.04 -32.56
CA LYS A 114 -8.10 -18.90 -32.72
C LYS A 114 -8.49 -17.58 -33.38
N ARG A 115 -7.77 -16.50 -33.08
CA ARG A 115 -8.00 -15.17 -33.67
C ARG A 115 -7.55 -15.09 -35.13
N GLY A 116 -6.42 -15.71 -35.49
CA GLY A 116 -5.98 -15.82 -36.88
C GLY A 116 -6.99 -16.59 -37.74
N ASP A 117 -7.55 -17.67 -37.21
CA ASP A 117 -8.53 -18.50 -37.93
C ASP A 117 -9.90 -17.82 -38.12
N ALA A 118 -10.25 -16.82 -37.28
CA ALA A 118 -11.58 -16.21 -37.23
C ALA A 118 -11.78 -14.98 -38.13
N GLY A 119 -10.74 -14.52 -38.85
CA GLY A 119 -10.80 -13.44 -39.85
C GLY A 119 -11.31 -12.07 -39.35
N SER A 120 -11.60 -11.93 -38.05
CA SER A 120 -12.14 -10.75 -37.41
C SER A 120 -11.23 -10.40 -36.24
N SER A 121 -10.70 -9.18 -36.24
CA SER A 121 -9.94 -8.65 -35.09
C SER A 121 -10.92 -8.40 -33.94
N PRO A 122 -11.00 -9.26 -32.90
CA PRO A 122 -11.94 -9.05 -31.82
C PRO A 122 -11.31 -8.04 -30.87
N THR A 123 -12.07 -6.98 -30.56
CA THR A 123 -11.73 -5.96 -29.57
C THR A 123 -11.16 -6.57 -28.29
N ALA A 124 -10.08 -5.98 -27.78
CA ALA A 124 -9.09 -6.54 -26.87
C ALA A 124 -9.56 -7.01 -25.46
N CYS A 125 -10.84 -7.06 -25.12
CA CYS A 125 -11.24 -6.92 -23.71
C CYS A 125 -11.97 -8.07 -23.02
N GLU A 126 -12.31 -9.19 -23.67
CA GLU A 126 -13.26 -10.11 -23.03
C GLU A 126 -12.61 -11.25 -22.19
N TRP A 127 -11.32 -11.57 -22.38
CA TRP A 127 -10.74 -12.80 -21.79
C TRP A 127 -9.41 -12.66 -21.06
N CYS A 128 -8.89 -11.44 -20.96
CA CYS A 128 -7.49 -11.21 -20.63
C CYS A 128 -7.19 -11.28 -19.10
N MET A 129 -8.21 -11.55 -18.26
CA MET A 129 -8.08 -11.68 -16.80
C MET A 129 -7.83 -13.12 -16.29
N LYS A 130 -7.76 -14.12 -17.19
CA LYS A 130 -7.56 -15.54 -16.83
C LYS A 130 -6.10 -16.01 -16.86
N CYS A 131 -5.16 -15.11 -17.11
CA CYS A 131 -3.74 -15.42 -17.20
C CYS A 131 -3.03 -15.19 -15.86
N PRO A 132 -2.59 -16.23 -15.14
CA PRO A 132 -1.77 -16.05 -13.96
C PRO A 132 -0.38 -15.55 -14.38
N VAL A 133 -0.05 -14.32 -13.97
CA VAL A 133 1.27 -13.73 -14.18
C VAL A 133 2.28 -14.43 -13.26
N ALA A 134 3.46 -14.78 -13.79
CA ALA A 134 4.46 -15.50 -13.02
C ALA A 134 5.09 -14.58 -11.96
N VAL A 135 4.62 -14.67 -10.72
CA VAL A 135 5.37 -14.17 -9.56
C VAL A 135 6.06 -15.39 -8.96
N THR A 136 7.27 -15.69 -9.44
CA THR A 136 8.10 -16.75 -8.87
C THR A 136 8.59 -16.30 -7.49
N SER A 137 7.80 -16.57 -6.44
CA SER A 137 8.33 -16.75 -5.10
C SER A 137 9.08 -18.08 -5.09
N HIS A 138 10.35 -18.05 -5.49
CA HIS A 138 11.23 -19.17 -5.19
C HIS A 138 11.40 -19.19 -3.67
N ARG A 139 10.63 -20.07 -3.03
CA ARG A 139 10.79 -20.48 -1.65
C ARG A 139 12.20 -21.08 -1.52
N ALA A 140 13.09 -20.34 -0.88
CA ALA A 140 14.36 -20.82 -0.35
C ALA A 140 14.30 -20.74 1.17
#